data_AF-A0A1G5PZ55-F1
#
_entry.id   AF-A0A1G5PZ55-F1
#
_cell.length_a   1.000
_cell.length_b   1.000
_cell.length_c   1.000
_cell.angle_alpha   90.00
_cell.angle_beta   90.00
_cell.angle_gamma   90.00
#
_symmetry.space_group_name_H-M   'P 1'
#
loop_
_entity.id
_entity.type
_entity.pdbx_description
1 polymer ?
#
loop_
_entity_poly.entity_id
_entity_poly.type
_entity_poly.pdbx_seq_one_letter_code
_entity_poly.pdbx_strand_id
1 'polypeptide(L)'
;MSHIRIRFDVPNHYMNVNAFIASAQSTQRTLDALNAELFDGQLDLELVVCAPESGSVRQVLRVVVKGAKFIGVSAIGIYGTFWSAVELLETDIAKDVIKELTGKAPAQIAVEFAREYKERSEHANGAAEQQELEKKAVEIACQHVATVLSEASSSILAAPREKLEQLEISESAKFAFTDAQAELFEKCIDDTSIASIDFEEKDLPPIPRNEFPQRALRPRRPTEEKEDEDEWVVSLDTFLVTSPNLEELDQHIRKWKGKNSADKIRLFTVEDKEFWNMLHRKEISFSENTELVVQVASRFLDGRVKETKVLRVLKFEGMEIAQPIDENGLRAILGELKPYGKNDGFGHLLH
;
A
#
# COMPACT_ATOMS: atom_id res chain seq x y z
N MET A 1 -19.37 15.85 11.57
CA MET A 1 -20.28 15.11 10.67
C MET A 1 -19.43 14.65 9.49
N SER A 2 -19.42 13.35 9.16
CA SER A 2 -18.59 12.76 8.11
C SER A 2 -19.16 12.96 6.69
N HIS A 3 -19.49 14.20 6.36
CA HIS A 3 -20.04 14.57 5.06
C HIS A 3 -19.12 15.52 4.33
N ILE A 4 -18.78 15.18 3.09
CA ILE A 4 -18.14 16.07 2.12
C ILE A 4 -19.26 16.71 1.30
N ARG A 5 -19.33 18.04 1.31
CA ARG A 5 -20.35 18.81 0.59
C ARG A 5 -19.69 19.63 -0.49
N ILE A 6 -20.02 19.31 -1.73
CA ILE A 6 -19.49 19.99 -2.92
C ILE A 6 -20.63 20.75 -3.57
N ARG A 7 -20.47 22.07 -3.69
CA ARG A 7 -21.41 22.94 -4.39
C ARG A 7 -20.78 23.42 -5.69
N PHE A 8 -21.43 23.10 -6.80
CA PHE A 8 -21.09 23.63 -8.12
C PHE A 8 -21.91 24.90 -8.36
N ASP A 9 -21.25 26.00 -8.66
CA ASP A 9 -21.91 27.25 -9.05
C ASP A 9 -22.25 27.18 -10.55
N VAL A 10 -23.54 26.95 -10.83
CA VAL A 10 -24.10 26.79 -12.17
C VAL A 10 -25.37 27.63 -12.33
N PRO A 11 -25.55 28.33 -13.47
CA PRO A 11 -26.60 29.34 -13.62
C PRO A 11 -28.04 28.79 -13.69
N ASN A 12 -28.22 27.50 -14.01
CA ASN A 12 -29.54 26.93 -14.32
C ASN A 12 -29.81 25.60 -13.58
N HIS A 13 -29.13 25.34 -12.47
CA HIS A 13 -29.28 24.09 -11.68
C HIS A 13 -29.09 22.79 -12.49
N TYR A 14 -28.25 22.83 -13.52
CA TYR A 14 -27.79 21.63 -14.22
C TYR A 14 -26.28 21.69 -14.39
N MET A 15 -25.66 20.52 -14.50
CA MET A 15 -24.25 20.35 -14.83
C MET A 15 -24.07 19.07 -15.65
N ASN A 16 -22.90 18.93 -16.25
CA ASN A 16 -22.51 17.72 -16.95
C ASN A 16 -22.38 16.55 -15.96
N VAL A 17 -23.01 15.41 -16.31
CA VAL A 17 -22.95 14.18 -15.51
C VAL A 17 -21.50 13.72 -15.29
N ASN A 18 -20.61 13.90 -16.26
CA ASN A 18 -19.20 13.53 -16.13
C ASN A 18 -18.50 14.34 -15.04
N ALA A 19 -18.80 15.65 -14.92
CA ALA A 19 -18.24 16.48 -13.86
C ALA A 19 -18.78 16.07 -12.48
N PHE A 20 -20.06 15.74 -12.39
CA PHE A 20 -20.68 15.26 -11.15
C PHE A 20 -20.18 13.87 -10.71
N ILE A 21 -19.90 12.98 -11.66
CA ILE A 21 -19.31 11.66 -11.36
C ILE A 21 -17.84 11.81 -10.98
N ALA A 22 -17.09 12.66 -11.69
CA ALA A 22 -15.68 12.89 -11.44
C ALA A 22 -15.44 13.38 -10.01
N SER A 23 -16.28 14.26 -9.46
CA SER A 23 -16.14 14.69 -8.07
C SER A 23 -16.28 13.54 -7.07
N ALA A 24 -17.26 12.64 -7.24
CA ALA A 24 -17.37 11.46 -6.38
C ALA A 24 -16.19 10.51 -6.53
N GLN A 25 -15.71 10.27 -7.76
CA GLN A 25 -14.57 9.40 -8.04
C GLN A 25 -13.26 9.97 -7.48
N SER A 26 -13.02 11.27 -7.66
CA SER A 26 -11.88 11.98 -7.08
C SER A 26 -11.92 11.93 -5.56
N THR A 27 -13.09 12.14 -4.93
CA THR A 27 -13.24 11.97 -3.49
C THR A 27 -12.91 10.55 -3.03
N GLN A 28 -13.41 9.52 -3.73
CA GLN A 28 -13.09 8.13 -3.40
C GLN A 28 -11.59 7.86 -3.50
N ARG A 29 -10.92 8.31 -4.57
CA ARG A 29 -9.47 8.13 -4.73
C ARG A 29 -8.67 8.85 -3.65
N THR A 30 -9.08 10.05 -3.26
CA THR A 30 -8.45 10.77 -2.14
C THR A 30 -8.61 10.00 -0.83
N LEU A 31 -9.80 9.43 -0.56
CA LEU A 31 -10.03 8.60 0.62
C LEU A 31 -9.19 7.32 0.61
N ASP A 32 -9.09 6.65 -0.53
CA ASP A 32 -8.28 5.44 -0.68
C ASP A 32 -6.80 5.74 -0.47
N ALA A 33 -6.31 6.86 -0.99
CA ALA A 33 -4.93 7.31 -0.78
C ALA A 33 -4.67 7.74 0.68
N LEU A 34 -5.60 8.42 1.34
CA LEU A 34 -5.51 8.70 2.77
C LEU A 34 -5.51 7.42 3.61
N ASN A 35 -6.31 6.43 3.23
CA ASN A 35 -6.33 5.12 3.90
C ASN A 35 -5.00 4.39 3.72
N ALA A 36 -4.43 4.40 2.52
CA ALA A 36 -3.13 3.80 2.24
C ALA A 36 -2.02 4.49 3.03
N GLU A 37 -1.99 5.82 3.03
CA GLU A 37 -0.94 6.62 3.67
C GLU A 37 -1.00 6.59 5.20
N LEU A 38 -2.18 6.74 5.79
CA LEU A 38 -2.33 6.93 7.24
C LEU A 38 -2.66 5.64 7.99
N PHE A 39 -3.17 4.63 7.29
CA PHE A 39 -3.69 3.41 7.91
C PHE A 39 -3.23 2.13 7.20
N ASP A 40 -2.20 2.19 6.35
CA ASP A 40 -1.69 1.06 5.56
C ASP A 40 -2.79 0.32 4.76
N GLY A 41 -3.84 1.04 4.35
CA GLY A 41 -4.99 0.49 3.63
C GLY A 41 -5.88 -0.42 4.48
N GLN A 42 -5.74 -0.38 5.81
CA GLN A 42 -6.46 -1.26 6.72
C GLN A 42 -7.92 -0.84 6.90
N LEU A 43 -8.34 0.40 6.68
CA LEU A 43 -9.75 0.76 6.87
C LEU A 43 -10.64 0.17 5.77
N ASP A 44 -11.82 -0.33 6.16
CA ASP A 44 -12.91 -0.65 5.24
C ASP A 44 -13.78 0.60 5.05
N LEU A 45 -13.47 1.37 4.01
CA LEU A 45 -14.14 2.62 3.69
C LEU A 45 -15.22 2.42 2.63
N GLU A 46 -16.32 3.15 2.80
CA GLU A 46 -17.38 3.27 1.81
C GLU A 46 -17.79 4.74 1.66
N LEU A 47 -17.88 5.20 0.41
CA LEU A 47 -18.40 6.51 0.06
C LEU A 47 -19.84 6.37 -0.44
N VAL A 48 -20.79 7.00 0.25
CA VAL A 48 -22.22 6.93 -0.06
C VAL A 48 -22.72 8.27 -0.56
N VAL A 49 -23.40 8.29 -1.71
CA VAL A 49 -24.08 9.50 -2.21
C VAL A 49 -25.40 9.69 -1.45
N CYS A 50 -25.56 10.83 -0.80
CA CYS A 50 -26.78 11.21 -0.10
C CYS A 50 -27.69 12.08 -0.97
N ALA A 51 -28.99 12.06 -0.66
CA ALA A 51 -29.96 12.91 -1.35
C ALA A 51 -29.60 14.40 -1.12
N PRO A 52 -29.45 15.19 -2.19
CA PRO A 52 -29.22 16.61 -2.05
C PRO A 52 -30.51 17.33 -1.61
N GLU A 53 -30.39 18.59 -1.20
CA GLU A 53 -31.56 19.44 -1.00
C GLU A 53 -32.35 19.57 -2.30
N SER A 54 -33.69 19.62 -2.20
CA SER A 54 -34.57 19.69 -3.37
C SER A 54 -34.22 20.89 -4.27
N GLY A 55 -33.96 20.62 -5.55
CA GLY A 55 -33.59 21.64 -6.54
C GLY A 55 -32.11 22.05 -6.54
N SER A 56 -31.25 21.40 -5.75
CA SER A 56 -29.81 21.70 -5.73
C SER A 56 -28.99 20.73 -6.60
N VAL A 57 -27.92 21.24 -7.20
CA VAL A 57 -26.85 20.45 -7.83
C VAL A 57 -25.72 20.19 -6.83
N ARG A 58 -26.04 20.25 -5.53
CA ARG A 58 -25.07 19.94 -4.49
C ARG A 58 -24.79 18.44 -4.50
N GLN A 59 -23.55 18.08 -4.30
CA GLN A 59 -23.18 16.70 -4.03
C GLN A 59 -22.90 16.55 -2.54
N VAL A 60 -23.63 15.65 -1.90
CA VAL A 60 -23.44 15.30 -0.49
C VAL A 60 -22.93 13.88 -0.44
N LEU A 61 -21.67 13.72 -0.07
CA LEU A 61 -21.00 12.43 0.02
C LEU A 61 -20.78 12.11 1.50
N ARG A 62 -21.23 10.94 1.96
CA ARG A 62 -21.00 10.46 3.31
C ARG A 62 -19.87 9.45 3.32
N VAL A 63 -18.85 9.70 4.14
CA VAL A 63 -17.78 8.74 4.41
C VAL A 63 -18.25 7.80 5.53
N VAL A 64 -18.15 6.49 5.29
CA VAL A 64 -18.51 5.43 6.22
C VAL A 64 -17.28 4.55 6.44
N VAL A 65 -16.87 4.42 7.71
CA VAL A 65 -15.85 3.46 8.13
C VAL A 65 -16.60 2.25 8.70
N LYS A 66 -16.54 1.11 8.00
CA LYS A 66 -17.21 -0.13 8.41
C LYS A 66 -16.40 -0.92 9.45
N GLY A 67 -15.09 -0.69 9.50
CA GLY A 67 -14.14 -1.33 10.42
C GLY A 67 -12.72 -1.30 9.86
N ALA A 68 -11.86 -2.19 10.36
CA ALA A 68 -10.49 -2.39 9.86
C ALA A 68 -10.30 -3.85 9.35
N LYS A 69 -9.61 -4.01 8.23
CA LYS A 69 -9.27 -5.28 7.56
C LYS A 69 -8.12 -5.96 8.28
N PHE A 70 -8.30 -7.25 8.54
CA PHE A 70 -7.42 -8.07 9.37
C PHE A 70 -6.22 -8.61 8.57
N ILE A 71 -5.00 -8.47 9.09
CA ILE A 71 -3.83 -9.27 8.67
C ILE A 71 -3.20 -9.90 9.93
N GLY A 72 -3.59 -11.13 10.28
CA GLY A 72 -2.84 -11.97 11.21
C GLY A 72 -3.34 -12.03 12.65
N VAL A 73 -3.28 -13.24 13.20
CA VAL A 73 -3.96 -13.77 14.39
C VAL A 73 -3.34 -13.28 15.70
N SER A 74 -4.14 -12.73 16.63
CA SER A 74 -4.03 -12.98 18.08
C SER A 74 -5.27 -12.46 18.82
N ALA A 75 -5.42 -12.85 20.08
CA ALA A 75 -6.63 -12.87 20.91
C ALA A 75 -7.26 -11.50 21.29
N ILE A 76 -7.11 -10.48 20.46
CA ILE A 76 -7.61 -9.13 20.70
C ILE A 76 -8.92 -8.98 19.92
N GLY A 77 -10.04 -8.80 20.62
CA GLY A 77 -11.36 -8.63 19.99
C GLY A 77 -11.39 -7.45 19.02
N ILE A 78 -12.51 -7.30 18.28
CA ILE A 78 -12.76 -6.23 17.30
C ILE A 78 -12.34 -4.84 17.83
N TYR A 79 -12.50 -4.63 19.15
CA TYR A 79 -12.08 -3.43 19.86
C TYR A 79 -10.59 -3.10 19.72
N GLY A 80 -9.68 -4.06 19.94
CA GLY A 80 -8.24 -3.74 19.92
C GLY A 80 -7.64 -3.70 18.52
N THR A 81 -8.24 -4.36 17.52
CA THR A 81 -7.85 -4.20 16.11
C THR A 81 -8.24 -2.82 15.56
N PHE A 82 -9.39 -2.29 15.95
CA PHE A 82 -9.76 -0.93 15.57
C PHE A 82 -8.90 0.10 16.33
N TRP A 83 -8.58 -0.16 17.59
CA TRP A 83 -7.72 0.72 18.38
C TRP A 83 -6.32 0.86 17.82
N SER A 84 -5.70 -0.23 17.33
CA SER A 84 -4.40 -0.12 16.66
C SER A 84 -4.45 0.79 15.43
N ALA A 85 -5.57 0.82 14.70
CA ALA A 85 -5.75 1.75 13.58
C ALA A 85 -5.95 3.20 14.05
N VAL A 86 -6.57 3.42 15.21
CA VAL A 86 -6.68 4.76 15.82
C VAL A 86 -5.34 5.24 16.38
N GLU A 87 -4.50 4.35 16.92
CA GLU A 87 -3.14 4.67 17.37
C GLU A 87 -2.26 5.18 16.22
N LEU A 88 -2.50 4.74 14.98
CA LEU A 88 -1.78 5.27 13.81
C LEU A 88 -2.02 6.76 13.58
N LEU A 89 -3.19 7.28 13.98
CA LEU A 89 -3.46 8.73 13.96
C LEU A 89 -2.64 9.52 14.97
N GLU A 90 -2.04 8.84 15.95
CA GLU A 90 -1.18 9.46 16.96
C GLU A 90 0.30 9.47 16.54
N THR A 91 0.67 8.90 15.38
CA THR A 91 2.01 9.06 14.82
C THR A 91 2.28 10.53 14.50
N ASP A 92 3.54 10.97 14.64
CA ASP A 92 3.90 12.38 14.41
C ASP A 92 3.56 12.82 12.98
N ILE A 93 3.78 11.95 11.99
CA ILE A 93 3.43 12.16 10.59
C ILE A 93 1.91 12.34 10.41
N ALA A 94 1.10 11.39 10.91
CA ALA A 94 -0.35 11.50 10.76
C ALA A 94 -0.92 12.73 11.49
N LYS A 95 -0.36 13.08 12.64
CA LYS A 95 -0.73 14.29 13.40
C LYS A 95 -0.47 15.56 12.63
N ASP A 96 0.72 15.70 12.08
CA ASP A 96 1.11 16.92 11.38
C ASP A 96 0.34 17.06 10.06
N VAL A 97 0.17 15.97 9.31
CA VAL A 97 -0.63 15.94 8.07
C VAL A 97 -2.10 16.26 8.35
N ILE A 98 -2.73 15.60 9.34
CA ILE A 98 -4.13 15.86 9.67
C ILE A 98 -4.30 17.29 10.20
N LYS A 99 -3.38 17.78 11.02
CA LYS A 99 -3.44 19.14 11.54
C LYS A 99 -3.26 20.17 10.42
N GLU A 100 -2.38 19.92 9.46
CA GLU A 100 -2.17 20.80 8.32
C GLU A 100 -3.37 20.82 7.35
N LEU A 101 -4.04 19.68 7.19
CA LEU A 101 -5.20 19.53 6.33
C LEU A 101 -6.51 20.01 6.99
N THR A 102 -6.71 19.72 8.27
CA THR A 102 -7.99 19.95 8.97
C THR A 102 -7.94 21.09 9.99
N GLY A 103 -6.75 21.60 10.32
CA GLY A 103 -6.54 22.59 11.38
C GLY A 103 -6.72 22.05 12.81
N LYS A 104 -6.96 20.74 12.99
CA LYS A 104 -7.27 20.11 14.27
C LYS A 104 -6.26 19.03 14.62
N ALA A 105 -5.97 18.88 15.92
CA ALA A 105 -5.11 17.80 16.41
C ALA A 105 -5.90 16.50 16.57
N PRO A 106 -5.40 15.34 16.09
CA PRO A 106 -6.04 14.04 16.29
C PRO A 106 -6.29 13.68 17.75
N ALA A 107 -5.45 14.17 18.68
CA ALA A 107 -5.55 13.91 20.12
C ALA A 107 -6.90 14.30 20.75
N GLN A 108 -7.68 15.21 20.13
CA GLN A 108 -9.05 15.50 20.59
C GLN A 108 -9.98 14.28 20.45
N ILE A 109 -9.74 13.44 19.45
CA ILE A 109 -10.49 12.21 19.16
C ILE A 109 -10.21 11.16 20.24
N ALA A 110 -8.94 10.97 20.59
CA ALA A 110 -8.54 10.00 21.62
C ALA A 110 -9.02 10.40 23.03
N VAL A 111 -8.98 11.69 23.37
CA VAL A 111 -9.33 12.19 24.71
C VAL A 111 -10.84 12.18 24.97
N GLU A 112 -11.66 12.63 24.02
CA GLU A 112 -13.13 12.61 24.17
C GLU A 112 -13.65 11.18 24.30
N PHE A 113 -13.08 10.28 23.49
CA PHE A 113 -13.40 8.86 23.48
C PHE A 113 -12.93 8.11 24.74
N ALA A 114 -11.67 8.29 25.17
CA ALA A 114 -11.13 7.63 26.35
C ALA A 114 -11.90 8.01 27.62
N ARG A 115 -12.39 9.25 27.70
CA ARG A 115 -13.25 9.72 28.80
C ARG A 115 -14.62 9.02 28.78
N GLU A 116 -15.30 8.98 27.64
CA GLU A 116 -16.63 8.37 27.52
C GLU A 116 -16.61 6.84 27.70
N TYR A 117 -15.56 6.17 27.23
CA TYR A 117 -15.36 4.74 27.43
C TYR A 117 -15.04 4.40 28.89
N LYS A 118 -14.13 5.15 29.53
CA LYS A 118 -13.73 4.92 30.93
C LYS A 118 -14.89 5.09 31.90
N GLU A 119 -15.68 6.16 31.74
CA GLU A 119 -16.85 6.42 32.61
C GLU A 119 -17.92 5.32 32.50
N ARG A 120 -18.07 4.67 31.33
CA ARG A 120 -19.05 3.60 31.13
C ARG A 120 -18.52 2.20 31.45
N SER A 121 -17.22 1.97 31.26
CA SER A 121 -16.52 0.74 31.60
C SER A 121 -16.51 0.47 33.10
N GLU A 122 -16.42 1.53 33.93
CA GLU A 122 -16.42 1.41 35.39
C GLU A 122 -17.79 0.97 35.97
N HIS A 123 -18.84 0.92 35.14
CA HIS A 123 -20.20 0.55 35.53
C HIS A 123 -20.75 -0.73 34.87
N ALA A 124 -19.95 -1.41 34.04
CA ALA A 124 -20.38 -2.65 33.38
C ALA A 124 -20.34 -3.85 34.35
N ASN A 125 -21.46 -4.53 34.54
CA ASN A 125 -21.61 -5.64 35.49
C ASN A 125 -21.70 -7.02 34.80
N GLY A 126 -21.20 -7.16 33.57
CA GLY A 126 -21.12 -8.45 32.89
C GLY A 126 -20.56 -8.42 31.46
N ALA A 127 -20.22 -9.61 30.94
CA ALA A 127 -19.60 -9.77 29.62
C ALA A 127 -20.47 -9.26 28.45
N ALA A 128 -21.80 -9.36 28.56
CA ALA A 128 -22.73 -8.85 27.54
C ALA A 128 -22.77 -7.31 27.49
N GLU A 129 -22.77 -6.66 28.66
CA GLU A 129 -22.70 -5.19 28.74
C GLU A 129 -21.34 -4.68 28.25
N GLN A 130 -20.26 -5.41 28.53
CA GLN A 130 -18.93 -5.09 28.05
C GLN A 130 -18.83 -5.19 26.52
N GLN A 131 -19.41 -6.22 25.91
CA GLN A 131 -19.45 -6.36 24.45
C GLN A 131 -20.30 -5.26 23.78
N GLU A 132 -21.42 -4.86 24.39
CA GLU A 132 -22.23 -3.75 23.89
C GLU A 132 -21.50 -2.41 23.98
N LEU A 133 -20.76 -2.19 25.07
CA LEU A 133 -19.91 -1.01 25.24
C LEU A 133 -18.78 -0.97 24.22
N GLU A 134 -18.08 -2.09 24.00
CA GLU A 134 -17.04 -2.20 22.96
C GLU A 134 -17.59 -1.88 21.57
N LYS A 135 -18.78 -2.40 21.24
CA LYS A 135 -19.42 -2.11 19.95
C LYS A 135 -19.75 -0.63 19.78
N LYS A 136 -20.37 -0.01 20.79
CA LYS A 136 -20.67 1.44 20.76
C LYS A 136 -19.40 2.27 20.65
N ALA A 137 -18.34 1.83 21.31
CA ALA A 137 -17.05 2.49 21.26
C ALA A 137 -16.45 2.42 19.85
N VAL A 138 -16.44 1.26 19.21
CA VAL A 138 -16.02 1.12 17.81
C VAL A 138 -16.88 2.00 16.88
N GLU A 139 -18.20 2.04 17.07
CA GLU A 139 -19.10 2.89 16.26
C GLU A 139 -18.76 4.39 16.38
N ILE A 140 -18.55 4.89 17.61
CA ILE A 140 -18.14 6.28 17.86
C ILE A 140 -16.80 6.56 17.19
N ALA A 141 -15.82 5.69 17.39
CA ALA A 141 -14.48 5.90 16.86
C ALA A 141 -14.47 5.85 15.31
N CYS A 142 -15.22 4.92 14.68
CA CYS A 142 -15.47 4.92 13.24
C CYS A 142 -16.07 6.25 12.75
N GLN A 143 -17.02 6.84 13.50
CA GLN A 143 -17.64 8.12 13.14
C GLN A 143 -16.65 9.29 13.21
N HIS A 144 -15.73 9.28 14.18
CA HIS A 144 -14.68 10.29 14.27
C HIS A 144 -13.65 10.15 13.16
N VAL A 145 -13.13 8.94 12.91
CA VAL A 145 -12.21 8.66 11.80
C VAL A 145 -12.84 9.06 10.48
N ALA A 146 -14.11 8.72 10.25
CA ALA A 146 -14.85 9.14 9.06
C ALA A 146 -14.96 10.67 8.95
N THR A 147 -15.10 11.39 10.06
CA THR A 147 -15.14 12.85 10.08
C THR A 147 -13.79 13.45 9.71
N VAL A 148 -12.69 12.93 10.27
CA VAL A 148 -11.33 13.36 9.90
C VAL A 148 -11.05 13.11 8.43
N LEU A 149 -11.35 11.90 7.93
CA LEU A 149 -11.13 11.54 6.53
C LEU A 149 -11.98 12.40 5.59
N SER A 150 -13.20 12.77 6.00
CA SER A 150 -14.04 13.71 5.24
C SER A 150 -13.37 15.08 5.14
N GLU A 151 -12.95 15.63 6.29
CA GLU A 151 -12.30 16.94 6.36
C GLU A 151 -10.97 16.98 5.60
N ALA A 152 -10.14 15.96 5.78
CA ALA A 152 -8.88 15.83 5.04
C ALA A 152 -9.13 15.73 3.53
N SER A 153 -10.13 14.97 3.09
CA SER A 153 -10.43 14.80 1.66
C SER A 153 -10.93 16.09 1.00
N SER A 154 -11.83 16.81 1.65
CA SER A 154 -12.30 18.13 1.20
C SER A 154 -11.13 19.10 1.09
N SER A 155 -10.30 19.18 2.13
CA SER A 155 -9.11 20.04 2.14
C SER A 155 -8.12 19.68 1.05
N ILE A 156 -7.87 18.40 0.78
CA ILE A 156 -6.96 17.97 -0.30
C ILE A 156 -7.51 18.39 -1.65
N LEU A 157 -8.79 18.14 -1.93
CA LEU A 157 -9.39 18.49 -3.21
C LEU A 157 -9.44 20.02 -3.41
N ALA A 158 -9.60 20.78 -2.33
CA ALA A 158 -9.67 22.23 -2.37
C ALA A 158 -8.31 22.95 -2.34
N ALA A 159 -7.29 22.34 -1.75
CA ALA A 159 -5.99 22.98 -1.54
C ALA A 159 -5.29 23.32 -2.86
N PRO A 160 -4.56 24.45 -2.94
CA PRO A 160 -3.63 24.72 -4.04
C PRO A 160 -2.61 23.60 -4.17
N ARG A 161 -2.14 23.36 -5.40
CA ARG A 161 -1.21 22.28 -5.70
C ARG A 161 0.10 22.41 -4.90
N GLU A 162 0.59 23.63 -4.76
CA GLU A 162 1.81 23.94 -4.01
C GLU A 162 1.72 23.49 -2.56
N LYS A 163 0.52 23.57 -1.97
CA LYS A 163 0.27 23.08 -0.60
C LYS A 163 0.34 21.55 -0.54
N LEU A 164 -0.22 20.86 -1.54
CA LEU A 164 -0.18 19.39 -1.61
C LEU A 164 1.25 18.86 -1.77
N GLU A 165 2.09 19.57 -2.52
CA GLU A 165 3.50 19.20 -2.74
C GLU A 165 4.37 19.39 -1.48
N GLN A 166 3.95 20.26 -0.56
CA GLN A 166 4.64 20.56 0.70
C GLN A 166 4.29 19.61 1.86
N LEU A 167 3.27 18.76 1.70
CA LEU A 167 2.87 17.81 2.74
C LEU A 167 3.99 16.79 3.00
N GLU A 168 4.26 16.50 4.27
CA GLU A 168 5.21 15.46 4.69
C GLU A 168 4.57 14.05 4.61
N ILE A 169 4.27 13.61 3.40
CA ILE A 169 3.67 12.30 3.05
C ILE A 169 4.45 11.64 1.92
N SER A 170 4.18 10.36 1.66
CA SER A 170 4.80 9.63 0.55
C SER A 170 4.56 10.29 -0.82
N GLU A 171 5.51 10.15 -1.75
CA GLU A 171 5.35 10.64 -3.13
C GLU A 171 4.17 9.95 -3.85
N SER A 172 3.87 8.70 -3.46
CA SER A 172 2.71 7.97 -3.95
C SER A 172 1.39 8.64 -3.56
N ALA A 173 1.28 9.11 -2.31
CA ALA A 173 0.11 9.83 -1.82
C ALA A 173 0.01 11.22 -2.46
N LYS A 174 1.11 11.97 -2.58
CA LYS A 174 1.13 13.26 -3.31
C LYS A 174 0.65 13.10 -4.74
N PHE A 175 1.12 12.07 -5.45
CA PHE A 175 0.65 11.76 -6.79
C PHE A 175 -0.84 11.45 -6.82
N ALA A 176 -1.33 10.57 -5.93
CA ALA A 176 -2.72 10.19 -5.91
C ALA A 176 -3.64 11.39 -5.62
N PHE A 177 -3.26 12.27 -4.69
CA PHE A 177 -3.99 13.49 -4.36
C PHE A 177 -4.03 14.47 -5.54
N THR A 178 -2.89 14.74 -6.16
CA THR A 178 -2.80 15.67 -7.29
C THR A 178 -3.44 15.12 -8.56
N ASP A 179 -3.40 13.80 -8.78
CA ASP A 179 -4.09 13.14 -9.91
C ASP A 179 -5.61 13.13 -9.74
N ALA A 180 -6.10 12.87 -8.51
CA ALA A 180 -7.52 12.96 -8.18
C ALA A 180 -8.05 14.39 -8.35
N GLN A 181 -7.27 15.39 -7.92
CA GLN A 181 -7.58 16.81 -8.17
C GLN A 181 -7.63 17.10 -9.67
N ALA A 182 -6.61 16.65 -10.42
CA ALA A 182 -6.53 16.90 -11.84
C ALA A 182 -7.75 16.36 -12.61
N GLU A 183 -8.23 15.16 -12.28
CA GLU A 183 -9.43 14.59 -12.91
C GLU A 183 -10.69 15.40 -12.66
N LEU A 184 -10.92 15.84 -11.42
CA LEU A 184 -12.08 16.66 -11.07
C LEU A 184 -12.08 17.94 -11.90
N PHE A 185 -10.97 18.69 -11.85
CA PHE A 185 -10.91 19.99 -12.52
C PHE A 185 -10.86 19.88 -14.04
N GLU A 186 -10.29 18.81 -14.61
CA GLU A 186 -10.37 18.51 -16.03
C GLU A 186 -11.84 18.39 -16.49
N LYS A 187 -12.67 17.63 -15.76
CA LYS A 187 -14.10 17.49 -16.10
C LYS A 187 -14.91 18.76 -15.83
N CYS A 188 -14.51 19.59 -14.87
CA CYS A 188 -15.12 20.88 -14.65
C CYS A 188 -14.71 21.95 -15.69
N ILE A 189 -13.55 21.79 -16.35
CA ILE A 189 -13.17 22.63 -17.49
C ILE A 189 -14.05 22.30 -18.69
N ASP A 190 -14.27 21.00 -18.96
CA ASP A 190 -15.12 20.51 -20.06
C ASP A 190 -16.56 21.05 -19.97
N ASP A 191 -17.07 21.26 -18.75
CA ASP A 191 -18.34 21.93 -18.50
C ASP A 191 -18.17 23.45 -18.33
N THR A 192 -18.48 24.20 -19.39
CA THR A 192 -18.37 25.67 -19.38
C THR A 192 -19.36 26.38 -18.47
N SER A 193 -20.40 25.69 -17.99
CA SER A 193 -21.42 26.28 -17.12
C SER A 193 -20.98 26.40 -15.65
N ILE A 194 -19.94 25.67 -15.25
CA ILE A 194 -19.42 25.69 -13.87
C ILE A 194 -18.53 26.93 -13.70
N ALA A 195 -19.00 27.89 -12.89
CA ALA A 195 -18.30 29.14 -12.61
C ALA A 195 -17.34 29.04 -11.42
N SER A 196 -17.68 28.21 -10.43
CA SER A 196 -16.84 27.92 -9.27
C SER A 196 -17.24 26.59 -8.61
N ILE A 197 -16.33 26.05 -7.80
CA ILE A 197 -16.58 24.88 -6.94
C ILE A 197 -16.33 25.31 -5.50
N ASP A 198 -17.27 25.01 -4.61
CA ASP A 198 -17.17 25.29 -3.19
C ASP A 198 -17.26 23.98 -2.40
N PHE A 199 -16.27 23.74 -1.54
CA PHE A 199 -16.29 22.66 -0.57
C PHE A 199 -16.82 23.26 0.73
N GLU A 200 -18.08 22.97 1.09
CA GLU A 200 -18.82 23.61 2.19
C GLU A 200 -18.33 23.15 3.59
N GLU A 201 -17.02 23.05 3.77
CA GLU A 201 -16.32 22.88 5.04
C GLU A 201 -15.92 24.24 5.62
N LYS A 202 -15.75 24.27 6.95
CA LYS A 202 -15.39 25.52 7.62
C LYS A 202 -14.01 25.97 7.14
N ASP A 203 -13.97 27.14 6.51
CA ASP A 203 -12.77 27.92 6.17
C ASP A 203 -12.06 27.59 4.84
N LEU A 204 -12.69 26.84 3.93
CA LEU A 204 -12.18 26.68 2.55
C LEU A 204 -12.76 27.76 1.62
N PRO A 205 -11.91 28.53 0.90
CA PRO A 205 -12.41 29.50 -0.07
C PRO A 205 -12.99 28.79 -1.31
N PRO A 206 -14.04 29.33 -1.94
CA PRO A 206 -14.52 28.83 -3.23
C PRO A 206 -13.42 28.91 -4.29
N ILE A 207 -13.37 27.91 -5.15
CA ILE A 207 -12.37 27.80 -6.21
C ILE A 207 -12.98 28.36 -7.49
N PRO A 208 -12.55 29.54 -7.96
CA PRO A 208 -13.08 30.16 -9.16
C PRO A 208 -12.58 29.45 -10.42
N ARG A 209 -13.35 29.53 -11.51
CA ARG A 209 -13.04 28.86 -12.79
C ARG A 209 -11.64 29.17 -13.35
N ASN A 210 -11.10 30.36 -13.12
CA ASN A 210 -9.76 30.74 -13.58
C ASN A 210 -8.63 29.93 -12.90
N GLU A 211 -8.90 29.27 -11.77
CA GLU A 211 -7.95 28.36 -11.12
C GLU A 211 -8.03 26.92 -11.63
N PHE A 212 -9.09 26.54 -12.34
CA PHE A 212 -9.27 25.15 -12.78
C PHE A 212 -8.10 24.65 -13.65
N PRO A 213 -7.57 25.42 -14.63
CA PRO A 213 -6.48 24.92 -15.49
C PRO A 213 -5.23 24.52 -14.72
N GLN A 214 -4.87 25.24 -13.66
CA GLN A 214 -3.69 24.93 -12.84
C GLN A 214 -3.88 23.64 -12.04
N ARG A 215 -5.10 23.42 -11.55
CA ARG A 215 -5.49 22.24 -10.78
C ARG A 215 -5.74 21.01 -11.65
N ALA A 216 -6.08 21.19 -12.93
CA ALA A 216 -6.27 20.13 -13.92
C ALA A 216 -4.96 19.53 -14.48
N LEU A 217 -3.80 20.09 -14.10
CA LEU A 217 -2.49 19.60 -14.57
C LEU A 217 -2.20 18.23 -13.98
N ARG A 218 -2.22 17.19 -14.81
CA ARG A 218 -1.86 15.83 -14.37
C ARG A 218 -0.41 15.78 -13.86
N PRO A 219 -0.17 15.30 -12.62
CA PRO A 219 1.18 15.09 -12.13
C PRO A 219 1.90 14.06 -12.99
N ARG A 220 3.23 14.15 -13.04
CA ARG A 220 4.02 13.03 -13.55
C ARG A 220 3.80 11.88 -12.58
N ARG A 221 3.51 10.70 -13.12
CA ARG A 221 3.56 9.48 -12.31
C ARG A 221 4.92 9.46 -11.62
N PRO A 222 4.99 9.27 -10.30
CA PRO A 222 6.21 8.85 -9.67
C PRO A 222 6.73 7.72 -10.54
N THR A 223 7.95 7.86 -11.05
CA THR A 223 8.77 6.66 -11.19
C THR A 223 8.67 6.04 -9.82
N GLU A 224 8.00 4.88 -9.71
CA GLU A 224 7.88 4.13 -8.47
C GLU A 224 9.19 4.36 -7.73
N GLU A 225 9.12 5.02 -6.57
CA GLU A 225 10.32 5.19 -5.76
C GLU A 225 10.82 3.77 -5.62
N LYS A 226 11.97 3.53 -6.24
CA LYS A 226 12.70 2.28 -6.18
C LYS A 226 13.20 2.17 -4.75
N GLU A 227 12.30 1.96 -3.80
CA GLU A 227 12.63 1.48 -2.48
C GLU A 227 13.11 0.04 -2.70
N ASP A 228 14.41 -0.06 -2.95
CA ASP A 228 15.20 -1.24 -3.28
C ASP A 228 14.77 -2.02 -4.56
N GLU A 229 14.44 -1.32 -5.68
CA GLU A 229 14.45 -1.98 -6.99
C GLU A 229 15.86 -2.02 -7.59
N ASP A 230 16.56 -3.13 -7.41
CA ASP A 230 17.43 -3.82 -8.40
C ASP A 230 18.57 -4.66 -7.78
N GLU A 231 18.67 -4.76 -6.46
CA GLU A 231 19.80 -5.49 -5.87
C GLU A 231 19.53 -6.98 -5.69
N TRP A 232 20.42 -7.79 -6.27
CA TRP A 232 20.43 -9.23 -6.10
C TRP A 232 20.93 -9.59 -4.70
N VAL A 233 20.13 -10.35 -3.95
CA VAL A 233 20.58 -10.96 -2.70
C VAL A 233 21.13 -12.34 -3.01
N VAL A 234 22.41 -12.57 -2.69
CA VAL A 234 23.05 -13.87 -2.86
C VAL A 234 22.99 -14.67 -1.56
N SER A 235 22.55 -15.92 -1.64
CA SER A 235 22.51 -16.85 -0.52
C SER A 235 22.86 -18.27 -0.96
N LEU A 236 23.05 -19.16 0.02
CA LEU A 236 23.10 -20.60 -0.21
C LEU A 236 21.73 -21.19 0.14
N ASP A 237 21.21 -22.08 -0.70
CA ASP A 237 19.95 -22.79 -0.45
C ASP A 237 20.04 -24.23 -0.97
N THR A 238 19.13 -25.08 -0.49
CA THR A 238 18.97 -26.45 -0.97
C THR A 238 17.65 -26.57 -1.69
N PHE A 239 17.68 -26.99 -2.96
CA PHE A 239 16.50 -27.22 -3.77
C PHE A 239 16.27 -28.71 -4.00
N LEU A 240 15.13 -29.20 -3.53
CA LEU A 240 14.57 -30.49 -3.95
C LEU A 240 13.79 -30.27 -5.25
N VAL A 241 14.36 -30.69 -6.37
CA VAL A 241 13.81 -30.46 -7.70
C VAL A 241 12.61 -31.37 -7.94
N THR A 242 11.47 -30.76 -8.23
CA THR A 242 10.20 -31.47 -8.50
C THR A 242 9.86 -31.52 -9.99
N SER A 243 10.40 -30.59 -10.78
CA SER A 243 10.28 -30.59 -12.23
C SER A 243 11.51 -29.91 -12.84
N PRO A 244 12.52 -30.67 -13.29
CA PRO A 244 13.71 -30.11 -13.92
C PRO A 244 13.38 -29.51 -15.29
N ASN A 245 14.11 -28.49 -15.74
CA ASN A 245 14.12 -28.09 -17.16
C ASN A 245 15.49 -28.43 -17.75
N LEU A 246 15.60 -29.49 -18.55
CA LEU A 246 16.89 -29.97 -19.08
C LEU A 246 17.35 -29.24 -20.36
N GLU A 247 16.60 -28.23 -20.82
CA GLU A 247 16.92 -27.46 -22.03
C GLU A 247 17.38 -26.04 -21.64
N GLU A 248 18.68 -25.77 -21.71
CA GLU A 248 19.31 -24.51 -21.26
C GLU A 248 18.68 -23.27 -21.93
N LEU A 249 18.42 -23.36 -23.24
CA LEU A 249 17.87 -22.25 -24.03
C LEU A 249 16.39 -21.99 -23.75
N ASP A 250 15.64 -22.97 -23.23
CA ASP A 250 14.20 -22.87 -22.99
C ASP A 250 13.85 -22.23 -21.63
N GLN A 251 14.86 -21.91 -20.82
CA GLN A 251 14.65 -21.43 -19.45
C GLN A 251 13.83 -20.14 -19.33
N HIS A 252 13.76 -19.35 -20.40
CA HIS A 252 12.94 -18.14 -20.48
C HIS A 252 11.45 -18.43 -20.68
N ILE A 253 11.09 -19.58 -21.26
CA ILE A 253 9.72 -20.03 -21.47
C ILE A 253 9.29 -20.95 -20.31
N ARG A 254 10.19 -21.83 -19.86
CA ARG A 254 9.95 -22.81 -18.82
C ARG A 254 11.05 -22.77 -17.75
N LYS A 255 10.68 -22.39 -16.53
CA LYS A 255 11.61 -22.39 -15.39
C LYS A 255 11.74 -23.78 -14.76
N TRP A 256 12.81 -24.00 -14.03
CA TRP A 256 12.94 -25.11 -13.09
C TRP A 256 11.95 -24.93 -11.94
N LYS A 257 11.47 -26.04 -11.37
CA LYS A 257 10.61 -26.01 -10.17
C LYS A 257 11.17 -26.91 -9.09
N GLY A 258 11.33 -26.36 -7.89
CA GLY A 258 11.78 -27.11 -6.72
C GLY A 258 11.17 -26.58 -5.43
N LYS A 259 11.35 -27.33 -4.34
CA LYS A 259 11.09 -26.89 -2.98
C LYS A 259 12.40 -26.48 -2.34
N ASN A 260 12.44 -25.34 -1.67
CA ASN A 260 13.65 -24.90 -0.99
C ASN A 260 13.78 -25.44 0.45
N SER A 261 14.84 -25.05 1.15
CA SER A 261 15.08 -25.45 2.55
C SER A 261 13.95 -25.09 3.52
N ALA A 262 13.16 -24.06 3.19
CA ALA A 262 11.96 -23.65 3.94
C ALA A 262 10.66 -24.35 3.48
N ASP A 263 10.77 -25.43 2.70
CA ASP A 263 9.67 -26.18 2.05
C ASP A 263 8.75 -25.33 1.16
N LYS A 264 9.22 -24.16 0.69
CA LYS A 264 8.47 -23.30 -0.23
C LYS A 264 8.79 -23.66 -1.67
N ILE A 265 7.75 -23.74 -2.50
CA ILE A 265 7.90 -23.94 -3.94
C ILE A 265 8.55 -22.69 -4.56
N ARG A 266 9.57 -22.90 -5.40
CA ARG A 266 10.32 -21.88 -6.13
C ARG A 266 10.44 -22.25 -7.60
N LEU A 267 10.30 -21.22 -8.44
CA LEU A 267 10.63 -21.29 -9.85
C LEU A 267 11.96 -20.57 -10.06
N PHE A 268 12.92 -21.21 -10.70
CA PHE A 268 14.27 -20.66 -10.87
C PHE A 268 14.87 -20.99 -12.24
N THR A 269 15.93 -20.28 -12.60
CA THR A 269 16.80 -20.61 -13.74
C THR A 269 18.18 -21.02 -13.22
N VAL A 270 18.94 -21.75 -14.04
CA VAL A 270 20.31 -22.16 -13.76
C VAL A 270 21.22 -21.49 -14.79
N GLU A 271 22.10 -20.62 -14.31
CA GLU A 271 23.09 -19.87 -15.11
C GLU A 271 24.48 -20.53 -15.09
N ASP A 272 24.61 -21.63 -14.34
CA ASP A 272 25.87 -22.36 -14.17
C ASP A 272 26.26 -23.16 -15.42
N LYS A 273 27.20 -22.62 -16.20
CA LYS A 273 27.70 -23.27 -17.42
C LYS A 273 28.42 -24.59 -17.17
N GLU A 274 29.11 -24.74 -16.04
CA GLU A 274 29.82 -26.00 -15.74
C GLU A 274 28.81 -27.11 -15.46
N PHE A 275 27.77 -26.80 -14.69
CA PHE A 275 26.65 -27.70 -14.45
C PHE A 275 25.98 -28.15 -15.76
N TRP A 276 25.67 -27.21 -16.66
CA TRP A 276 25.10 -27.53 -17.98
C TRP A 276 26.02 -28.43 -18.81
N ASN A 277 27.33 -28.18 -18.80
CA ASN A 277 28.29 -29.04 -19.49
C ASN A 277 28.31 -30.47 -18.93
N MET A 278 28.27 -30.65 -17.62
CA MET A 278 28.20 -31.98 -16.98
C MET A 278 26.92 -32.72 -17.37
N LEU A 279 25.78 -32.00 -17.39
CA LEU A 279 24.49 -32.55 -17.81
C LEU A 279 24.53 -32.99 -19.29
N HIS A 280 25.04 -32.15 -20.20
CA HIS A 280 25.17 -32.46 -21.62
C HIS A 280 26.12 -33.65 -21.89
N ARG A 281 27.16 -33.81 -21.06
CA ARG A 281 28.07 -34.96 -21.11
C ARG A 281 27.53 -36.23 -20.45
N LYS A 282 26.34 -36.15 -19.84
CA LYS A 282 25.69 -37.24 -19.09
C LYS A 282 26.51 -37.72 -17.89
N GLU A 283 27.31 -36.83 -17.30
CA GLU A 283 28.04 -37.09 -16.05
C GLU A 283 27.08 -37.04 -14.85
N ILE A 284 25.97 -36.32 -14.98
CA ILE A 284 24.89 -36.23 -14.00
C ILE A 284 23.54 -36.54 -14.65
N SER A 285 22.62 -37.13 -13.90
CA SER A 285 21.27 -37.49 -14.36
C SER A 285 20.23 -37.29 -13.25
N PHE A 286 19.04 -36.81 -13.60
CA PHE A 286 17.98 -36.51 -12.65
C PHE A 286 17.17 -37.74 -12.25
N SER A 287 16.73 -37.75 -10.99
CA SER A 287 15.86 -38.72 -10.34
C SER A 287 14.59 -38.00 -9.82
N GLU A 288 13.62 -38.75 -9.31
CA GLU A 288 12.35 -38.19 -8.80
C GLU A 288 12.51 -37.27 -7.58
N ASN A 289 13.69 -37.26 -6.92
CA ASN A 289 13.96 -36.47 -5.72
C ASN A 289 15.32 -35.76 -5.79
N THR A 290 15.69 -35.24 -6.95
CA THR A 290 17.03 -34.64 -7.10
C THR A 290 17.24 -33.45 -6.18
N GLU A 291 18.23 -33.53 -5.30
CA GLU A 291 18.67 -32.50 -4.39
C GLU A 291 19.86 -31.72 -4.97
N LEU A 292 19.71 -30.40 -5.00
CA LEU A 292 20.75 -29.45 -5.40
C LEU A 292 21.10 -28.55 -4.21
N VAL A 293 22.38 -28.46 -3.87
CA VAL A 293 22.88 -27.38 -3.00
C VAL A 293 23.44 -26.30 -3.90
N VAL A 294 22.89 -25.09 -3.81
CA VAL A 294 23.12 -24.04 -4.81
C VAL A 294 23.53 -22.72 -4.15
N GLN A 295 24.34 -21.96 -4.87
CA GLN A 295 24.50 -20.53 -4.65
C GLN A 295 23.51 -19.80 -5.56
N VAL A 296 22.59 -19.08 -4.94
CA VAL A 296 21.41 -18.51 -5.60
C VAL A 296 21.38 -17.00 -5.41
N ALA A 297 21.01 -16.28 -6.48
CA ALA A 297 20.67 -14.87 -6.44
C ALA A 297 19.14 -14.75 -6.48
N SER A 298 18.56 -14.07 -5.50
CA SER A 298 17.13 -13.79 -5.45
C SER A 298 16.89 -12.29 -5.53
N ARG A 299 15.95 -11.90 -6.40
CA ARG A 299 15.45 -10.54 -6.50
C ARG A 299 14.08 -10.46 -5.85
N PHE A 300 13.92 -9.51 -4.94
CA PHE A 300 12.68 -9.29 -4.18
C PHE A 300 11.89 -8.12 -4.76
N LEU A 301 10.57 -8.19 -4.68
CA LEU A 301 9.60 -7.13 -4.97
C LEU A 301 8.50 -7.24 -3.91
N ASP A 302 8.22 -6.17 -3.16
CA ASP A 302 7.22 -6.15 -2.08
C ASP A 302 7.41 -7.29 -1.05
N GLY A 303 8.66 -7.58 -0.66
CA GLY A 303 9.01 -8.68 0.24
C GLY A 303 8.80 -10.09 -0.33
N ARG A 304 8.41 -10.21 -1.61
CA ARG A 304 8.21 -11.48 -2.32
C ARG A 304 9.34 -11.71 -3.32
N VAL A 305 9.76 -12.97 -3.46
CA VAL A 305 10.78 -13.34 -4.46
C VAL A 305 10.15 -13.25 -5.86
N LYS A 306 10.59 -12.29 -6.67
CA LYS A 306 10.16 -12.09 -8.07
C LYS A 306 10.95 -12.99 -9.02
N GLU A 307 12.23 -13.14 -8.74
CA GLU A 307 13.15 -13.88 -9.58
C GLU A 307 14.21 -14.61 -8.77
N THR A 308 14.56 -15.81 -9.20
CA THR A 308 15.54 -16.68 -8.56
C THR A 308 16.44 -17.25 -9.63
N LYS A 309 17.75 -17.00 -9.52
CA LYS A 309 18.78 -17.50 -10.42
C LYS A 309 19.79 -18.32 -9.64
N VAL A 310 19.95 -19.59 -9.99
CA VAL A 310 21.05 -20.41 -9.51
C VAL A 310 22.30 -19.99 -10.28
N LEU A 311 23.23 -19.35 -9.58
CA LEU A 311 24.50 -18.91 -10.15
C LEU A 311 25.49 -20.07 -10.24
N ARG A 312 25.47 -20.94 -9.24
CA ARG A 312 26.35 -22.12 -9.17
C ARG A 312 25.70 -23.27 -8.43
N VAL A 313 25.84 -24.47 -8.95
CA VAL A 313 25.45 -25.71 -8.28
C VAL A 313 26.67 -26.27 -7.58
N LEU A 314 26.62 -26.31 -6.25
CA LEU A 314 27.75 -26.73 -5.40
C LEU A 314 27.73 -28.24 -5.20
N LYS A 315 26.53 -28.79 -4.96
CA LYS A 315 26.33 -30.24 -4.79
C LYS A 315 25.13 -30.73 -5.57
N PHE A 316 25.24 -31.94 -6.10
CA PHE A 316 24.19 -32.69 -6.80
C PHE A 316 24.07 -34.06 -6.15
N GLU A 317 22.92 -34.40 -5.57
CA GLU A 317 22.71 -35.68 -4.86
C GLU A 317 23.78 -35.97 -3.78
N GLY A 318 24.22 -34.93 -3.08
CA GLY A 318 25.28 -35.01 -2.07
C GLY A 318 26.71 -35.08 -2.64
N MET A 319 26.90 -35.25 -3.95
CA MET A 319 28.20 -35.16 -4.61
C MET A 319 28.60 -33.69 -4.78
N GLU A 320 29.76 -33.31 -4.27
CA GLU A 320 30.32 -31.97 -4.48
C GLU A 320 30.88 -31.85 -5.89
N ILE A 321 30.38 -30.86 -6.64
CA ILE A 321 30.72 -30.64 -8.05
C ILE A 321 31.40 -29.28 -8.29
N ALA A 322 31.22 -28.33 -7.37
CA ALA A 322 31.85 -27.01 -7.49
C ALA A 322 31.98 -26.28 -6.14
N GLN A 323 32.83 -25.26 -6.12
CA GLN A 323 32.97 -24.33 -4.99
C GLN A 323 32.14 -23.05 -5.21
N PRO A 324 31.68 -22.38 -4.13
CA PRO A 324 30.98 -21.10 -4.23
C PRO A 324 31.78 -20.05 -5.01
N ILE A 325 31.08 -19.22 -5.77
CA ILE A 325 31.66 -18.02 -6.40
C ILE A 325 32.01 -17.05 -5.28
N ASP A 326 33.22 -16.49 -5.35
CA ASP A 326 33.73 -15.50 -4.40
C ASP A 326 33.08 -14.12 -4.62
N GLU A 327 33.27 -13.20 -3.67
CA GLU A 327 32.63 -11.88 -3.74
C GLU A 327 33.02 -11.09 -5.00
N ASN A 328 34.25 -11.24 -5.49
CA ASN A 328 34.71 -10.60 -6.71
C ASN A 328 34.00 -11.15 -7.95
N GLY A 329 33.85 -12.48 -8.04
CA GLY A 329 33.08 -13.12 -9.11
C GLY A 329 31.60 -12.77 -9.05
N LEU A 330 31.01 -12.73 -7.85
CA LEU A 330 29.61 -12.33 -7.67
C LEU A 330 29.38 -10.87 -8.11
N ARG A 331 30.28 -9.94 -7.76
CA ARG A 331 30.22 -8.55 -8.22
C ARG A 331 30.35 -8.43 -9.73
N ALA A 332 31.21 -9.24 -10.35
CA ALA A 332 31.36 -9.26 -11.81
C ALA A 332 30.08 -9.77 -12.54
N ILE A 333 29.31 -10.65 -11.90
CA ILE A 333 28.07 -11.22 -12.47
C ILE A 333 26.84 -10.35 -12.18
N LEU A 334 26.75 -9.75 -10.98
CA LEU A 334 25.51 -9.13 -10.46
C LEU A 334 25.61 -7.62 -10.19
N GLY A 335 26.80 -7.01 -10.14
CA GLY A 335 26.98 -5.61 -9.76
C GLY A 335 27.23 -5.39 -8.26
N GLU A 336 26.78 -4.26 -7.70
CA GLU A 336 26.86 -3.99 -6.25
C GLU A 336 25.93 -4.95 -5.47
N LEU A 337 26.39 -5.45 -4.32
CA LEU A 337 25.71 -6.48 -3.52
C LEU A 337 25.55 -6.02 -2.07
N LYS A 338 24.34 -6.12 -1.50
CA LYS A 338 24.14 -6.04 -0.05
C LYS A 338 24.54 -7.37 0.63
N PRO A 339 25.28 -7.33 1.74
CA PRO A 339 25.52 -8.51 2.55
C PRO A 339 24.23 -8.99 3.20
N TYR A 340 23.94 -10.28 3.12
CA TYR A 340 22.82 -10.89 3.83
C TYR A 340 23.09 -10.88 5.35
N GLY A 341 22.20 -10.26 6.12
CA GLY A 341 22.22 -10.31 7.59
C GLY A 341 21.90 -11.71 8.10
N LYS A 342 22.89 -12.39 8.68
CA LYS A 342 22.71 -13.68 9.36
C LYS A 342 21.88 -13.51 10.65
N ASN A 343 20.65 -14.00 10.60
CA ASN A 343 19.77 -14.48 11.69
C ASN A 343 19.82 -15.97 12.04
N ASP A 344 20.35 -16.85 11.18
CA ASP A 344 19.98 -18.27 11.24
C ASP A 344 21.22 -19.18 11.26
N GLY A 345 21.68 -19.50 12.46
CA GLY A 345 22.07 -20.86 12.89
C GLY A 345 23.19 -21.63 12.19
N PHE A 346 23.83 -21.14 11.13
CA PHE A 346 24.98 -21.81 10.53
C PHE A 346 26.28 -21.03 10.77
N GLY A 347 27.09 -21.63 11.64
CA GLY A 347 28.42 -21.19 12.03
C GLY A 347 29.33 -20.91 10.84
N HIS A 348 30.28 -20.02 11.11
CA HIS A 348 31.46 -19.69 10.33
C HIS A 348 31.93 -20.80 9.38
N LEU A 349 32.29 -20.40 8.15
CA LEU A 349 33.54 -20.78 7.49
C LEU A 349 33.72 -19.83 6.28
N LEU A 350 34.39 -18.71 6.53
CA LEU A 350 35.17 -17.98 5.52
C LEU A 350 36.53 -17.74 6.18
N HIS A 351 37.55 -18.42 5.66
CA HIS A 351 38.96 -18.07 5.81
C HIS A 351 39.52 -17.87 4.41
#